data_AF-A0AAU5L075-F1
#
_entry.id   AF-A0AAU5L075-F1
#
_cell.length_a   1.000
_cell.length_b   1.000
_cell.length_c   1.000
_cell.angle_alpha   90.00
_cell.angle_beta   90.00
_cell.angle_gamma   90.00
#
_symmetry.space_group_name_H-M   'P 1'
#
loop_
_entity.id
_entity.type
_entity.pdbx_description
1 polymer ?
#
loop_
_entity_poly.entity_id
_entity_poly.type
_entity_poly.pdbx_seq_one_letter_code
_entity_poly.pdbx_strand_id
1 'polypeptide(L)'
;MDSAELHALLDDLRQLGGDHSTCEVKKSQGGMPVTMWESISALANAQGGWVILGVDEKNDFRIVGVNDPSTIEAQLGGICSELEPPIRAEIVTVQVDGKSVVTSYIPAIPREQRPCHKKNLGPYAGSRIRVADGDRKFTDYEVSVLLSNRSEPRHDVSPVIDASPDDLNADLIASYLRRIRETKGDIFRRVDDERALTMLNVLTRHDGNVVPTLAGLLTFADYPQTHEPQLDLTFVSYPANDPGIPGPAGERFTENRSIDGPIPLMVTECIRVLKRNMKRRSIVTGIYRVDEWEYPEEVLREALVNALVHRDYSEHSRGMQVQVEMYPDRLVIRNPGGLYGPVEVSSLGTSTISSSRNKALLKILEDTPYGDGHMVCENRGSGIARMRIALAAAWMEQPNFIDDVASFTAEFPNHTLLDEEALAWLQELDGNPLTRSQMTALVMMRNGATMTNSSYRAATGIQDSRVASRELKELVDREIIVQLGTRGGATYKLRTDDDEPQMDELDLISREPSSASSIENAIMIDAPISDLQQRVLDAMGTADVARSEIEQATGLAQHQVISALQTLRGRGRVVMLGQPRSRHVRWRAVSVTPAE
;
A
#
# COMPACT_ATOMS: atom_id res chain seq x y z
N MET A 1 12.91 18.21 19.23
CA MET A 1 11.95 17.72 20.23
C MET A 1 12.00 18.63 21.44
N ASP A 2 10.86 19.16 21.87
CA ASP A 2 10.74 19.90 23.15
C ASP A 2 10.19 19.02 24.28
N SER A 3 10.01 19.61 25.48
CA SER A 3 9.51 18.87 26.66
C SER A 3 8.10 18.34 26.49
N ALA A 4 7.21 19.06 25.80
CA ALA A 4 5.83 18.64 25.62
C ALA A 4 5.74 17.49 24.61
N GLU A 5 6.49 17.59 23.51
CA GLU A 5 6.62 16.53 22.50
C GLU A 5 7.21 15.25 23.10
N LEU A 6 8.21 15.37 23.97
CA LEU A 6 8.80 14.23 24.69
C LEU A 6 7.76 13.55 25.59
N HIS A 7 6.96 14.31 26.35
CA HIS A 7 5.92 13.73 27.19
C HIS A 7 4.86 12.99 26.37
N ALA A 8 4.39 13.58 25.27
CA ALA A 8 3.42 12.93 24.39
C ALA A 8 3.97 11.61 23.81
N LEU A 9 5.22 11.60 23.33
CA LEU A 9 5.86 10.41 22.80
C LEU A 9 6.01 9.31 23.86
N LEU A 10 6.37 9.68 25.10
CA LEU A 10 6.48 8.72 26.20
C LEU A 10 5.11 8.17 26.62
N ASP A 11 4.05 8.98 26.58
CA ASP A 11 2.70 8.53 26.89
C ASP A 11 2.16 7.55 25.82
N ASP A 12 2.47 7.79 24.55
CA ASP A 12 2.17 6.85 23.47
C ASP A 12 2.91 5.51 23.68
N LEU A 13 4.20 5.56 24.01
CA LEU A 13 5.02 4.39 24.36
C LEU A 13 4.42 3.60 25.55
N ARG A 14 3.96 4.29 26.59
CA ARG A 14 3.30 3.66 27.76
C ARG A 14 1.98 3.00 27.39
N GLN A 15 1.15 3.66 26.57
CA GLN A 15 -0.12 3.10 26.12
C GLN A 15 0.06 1.85 25.25
N LEU A 16 1.14 1.79 24.47
CA LEU A 16 1.48 0.64 23.66
C LEU A 16 2.03 -0.54 24.48
N GLY A 17 2.51 -0.29 25.70
CA GLY A 17 2.97 -1.33 26.64
C GLY A 17 4.24 -2.06 26.20
N GLY A 18 4.98 -1.53 25.21
CA GLY A 18 6.16 -2.12 24.60
C GLY A 18 6.69 -1.31 23.41
N ASP A 19 7.92 -1.63 22.96
CA ASP A 19 8.76 -0.82 22.08
C ASP A 19 8.20 -0.53 20.68
N HIS A 20 8.64 0.62 20.14
CA HIS A 20 8.18 1.17 18.86
C HIS A 20 9.25 1.05 17.77
N SER A 21 8.85 0.73 16.54
CA SER A 21 9.77 0.54 15.41
C SER A 21 10.57 1.80 15.05
N THR A 22 10.05 2.98 15.40
CA THR A 22 10.65 4.29 15.11
C THR A 22 11.32 4.96 16.32
N CYS A 23 11.49 4.25 17.44
CA CYS A 23 12.10 4.82 18.64
C CYS A 23 12.99 3.80 19.36
N GLU A 24 14.13 4.26 19.88
CA GLU A 24 15.02 3.50 20.75
C GLU A 24 15.17 4.26 22.07
N VAL A 25 14.86 3.61 23.20
CA VAL A 25 14.88 4.24 24.53
C VAL A 25 15.92 3.55 25.41
N LYS A 26 16.75 4.32 26.14
CA LYS A 26 17.74 3.77 27.08
C LYS A 26 17.91 4.65 28.33
N LYS A 27 18.23 4.00 29.48
CA LYS A 27 18.49 4.69 30.75
C LYS A 27 19.72 5.61 30.68
N SER A 28 20.82 5.10 30.12
CA SER A 28 22.10 5.80 29.92
C SER A 28 22.72 6.53 31.14
N GLN A 29 22.27 6.25 32.37
CA GLN A 29 22.90 6.76 33.61
C GLN A 29 24.33 6.23 33.82
N GLY A 30 24.62 5.03 33.31
CA GLY A 30 25.94 4.41 33.32
C GLY A 30 26.83 4.74 32.11
N GLY A 31 26.39 5.68 31.25
CA GLY A 31 27.06 6.03 29.99
C GLY A 31 26.36 5.44 28.76
N MET A 32 26.93 5.73 27.58
CA MET A 32 26.41 5.27 26.29
C MET A 32 26.60 3.75 26.09
N PRO A 33 25.55 3.00 25.69
CA PRO A 33 25.69 1.59 25.35
C PRO A 33 26.65 1.36 24.17
N VAL A 34 27.52 0.35 24.28
CA VAL A 34 28.48 -0.01 23.22
C VAL A 34 27.78 -0.43 21.92
N THR A 35 26.57 -0.98 22.02
CA THR A 35 25.74 -1.43 20.89
C THR A 35 24.87 -0.33 20.29
N MET A 36 24.93 0.92 20.77
CA MET A 36 24.07 2.00 20.29
C MET A 36 24.22 2.26 18.77
N TRP A 37 25.38 1.96 18.20
CA TRP A 37 25.60 2.04 16.76
C TRP A 37 24.67 1.10 15.97
N GLU A 38 24.25 -0.03 16.56
CA GLU A 38 23.35 -1.00 15.93
C GLU A 38 21.98 -0.37 15.72
N SER A 39 21.43 0.27 16.76
CA SER A 39 20.14 0.95 16.72
C SER A 39 20.15 2.14 15.78
N ILE A 40 21.23 2.93 15.80
CA ILE A 40 21.40 4.06 14.88
C ILE A 40 21.48 3.58 13.41
N SER A 41 22.26 2.52 13.13
CA SER A 41 22.30 1.90 11.80
C SER A 41 20.93 1.36 11.38
N ALA A 42 20.21 0.70 12.29
CA ALA A 42 18.90 0.13 12.05
C ALA A 42 17.84 1.19 11.71
N LEU A 43 17.78 2.28 12.49
CA LEU A 43 16.88 3.41 12.24
C LEU A 43 17.19 4.10 10.91
N ALA A 44 18.47 4.37 10.64
CA ALA A 44 18.94 5.02 9.42
C ALA A 44 18.65 4.20 8.15
N ASN A 45 18.70 2.87 8.24
CA ASN A 45 18.37 1.97 7.14
C ASN A 45 16.85 1.77 6.94
N ALA A 46 16.03 2.15 7.92
CA ALA A 46 14.58 2.10 7.88
C ALA A 46 13.99 3.46 7.44
N GLN A 47 13.04 3.99 8.21
CA GLN A 47 12.37 5.27 7.98
C GLN A 47 12.95 6.40 8.84
N GLY A 48 14.08 6.15 9.54
CA GLY A 48 14.58 7.02 10.59
C GLY A 48 13.84 6.79 11.91
N GLY A 49 14.14 7.62 12.91
CA GLY A 49 13.46 7.57 14.20
C GLY A 49 14.21 8.26 15.33
N TRP A 50 13.68 8.12 16.53
CA TRP A 50 14.17 8.80 17.73
C TRP A 50 15.07 7.89 18.57
N VAL A 51 16.13 8.46 19.12
CA VAL A 51 16.91 7.87 20.21
C VAL A 51 16.71 8.74 21.44
N ILE A 52 16.23 8.14 22.54
CA ILE A 52 15.92 8.82 23.80
C ILE A 52 16.77 8.23 24.92
N LEU A 53 17.63 9.06 25.51
CA LEU A 53 18.58 8.66 26.55
C LEU A 53 18.26 9.38 27.86
N GLY A 54 18.20 8.63 28.96
CA GLY A 54 17.75 9.14 30.26
C GLY A 54 16.37 8.63 30.67
N VAL A 55 15.87 7.57 30.04
CA VAL A 55 14.54 7.00 30.29
C VAL A 55 14.62 5.50 30.52
N ASP A 56 13.90 5.01 31.53
CA ASP A 56 13.88 3.61 31.95
C ASP A 56 12.74 2.84 31.28
N GLU A 57 13.02 2.25 30.12
CA GLU A 57 12.09 1.41 29.36
C GLU A 57 11.45 0.30 30.22
N LYS A 58 12.21 -0.30 31.15
CA LYS A 58 11.78 -1.43 31.99
C LYS A 58 10.91 -1.01 33.17
N ASN A 59 10.85 0.29 33.43
CA ASN A 59 10.11 0.87 34.54
C ASN A 59 9.13 1.91 34.01
N ASP A 60 8.24 1.48 33.11
CA ASP A 60 7.15 2.29 32.55
C ASP A 60 7.62 3.59 31.88
N PHE A 61 8.74 3.50 31.15
CA PHE A 61 9.39 4.65 30.50
C PHE A 61 9.60 5.83 31.47
N ARG A 62 10.02 5.52 32.70
CA ARG A 62 10.25 6.55 33.72
C ARG A 62 11.47 7.39 33.39
N ILE A 63 11.33 8.71 33.48
CA ILE A 63 12.44 9.63 33.29
C ILE A 63 13.41 9.52 34.48
N VAL A 64 14.62 9.07 34.20
CA VAL A 64 15.72 8.90 35.17
C VAL A 64 16.82 9.93 34.99
N GLY A 65 16.90 10.54 33.80
CA GLY A 65 17.90 11.52 33.40
C GLY A 65 19.27 10.92 33.11
N VAL A 66 20.13 11.70 32.47
CA VAL A 66 21.55 11.41 32.29
C VAL A 66 22.41 12.30 33.21
N ASN A 67 23.55 11.78 33.66
CA ASN A 67 24.42 12.48 34.61
C ASN A 67 25.24 13.62 33.96
N ASP A 68 25.70 13.40 32.72
CA ASP A 68 26.45 14.38 31.95
C ASP A 68 25.90 14.42 30.50
N PRO A 69 24.93 15.31 30.23
CA PRO A 69 24.33 15.43 28.91
C PRO A 69 25.37 15.76 27.83
N SER A 70 26.31 16.64 28.12
CA SER A 70 27.31 17.11 27.15
C SER A 70 28.23 15.98 26.67
N THR A 71 28.64 15.08 27.57
CA THR A 71 29.40 13.89 27.22
C THR A 71 28.57 12.90 26.40
N ILE A 72 27.29 12.70 26.74
CA ILE A 72 26.39 11.81 25.99
C ILE A 72 26.14 12.33 24.57
N GLU A 73 25.92 13.64 24.41
CA GLU A 73 25.76 14.29 23.10
C GLU A 73 27.02 14.09 22.24
N ALA A 74 28.21 14.34 22.81
CA ALA A 74 29.47 14.16 22.11
C ALA A 74 29.72 12.69 21.71
N GLN A 75 29.41 11.74 22.60
CA GLN A 75 29.50 10.30 22.30
C GLN A 75 28.54 9.90 21.17
N LEU A 76 27.30 10.39 21.19
CA LEU A 76 26.31 10.09 20.17
C LEU A 76 26.72 10.65 18.80
N GLY A 77 27.23 11.88 18.75
CA GLY A 77 27.81 12.47 17.53
C GLY A 77 29.03 11.71 17.02
N GLY A 78 29.87 11.20 17.93
CA GLY A 78 30.99 10.30 17.61
C GLY A 78 30.53 9.02 16.93
N ILE A 79 29.54 8.33 17.50
CA ILE A 79 28.97 7.10 16.92
C ILE A 79 28.39 7.37 15.52
N CYS A 80 27.66 8.48 15.34
CA CYS A 80 27.11 8.86 14.04
C CYS A 80 28.19 9.08 12.98
N SER A 81 29.37 9.57 13.39
CA SER A 81 30.52 9.80 12.51
C SER A 81 31.30 8.52 12.17
N GLU A 82 31.20 7.48 13.00
CA GLU A 82 31.78 6.14 12.75
C GLU A 82 30.96 5.29 11.77
N LEU A 83 29.76 5.74 11.41
CA LEU A 83 28.90 5.10 10.42
C LEU A 83 29.19 5.60 9.01
N GLU A 84 28.86 4.78 8.01
CA GLU A 84 28.98 5.08 6.58
C GLU A 84 27.68 4.74 5.84
N PRO A 85 27.01 5.73 5.19
CA PRO A 85 27.37 7.14 5.22
C PRO A 85 27.30 7.76 6.63
N PRO A 86 28.03 8.85 6.89
CA PRO A 86 27.97 9.52 8.18
C PRO A 86 26.57 10.09 8.42
N ILE A 87 26.01 9.82 9.59
CA ILE A 87 24.67 10.29 9.96
C ILE A 87 24.77 11.69 10.54
N ARG A 88 23.89 12.58 10.07
CA ARG A 88 23.71 13.92 10.64
C ARG A 88 22.46 13.93 11.51
N ALA A 89 22.62 13.48 12.75
CA ALA A 89 21.54 13.43 13.71
C ALA A 89 21.28 14.81 14.33
N GLU A 90 20.02 15.10 14.64
CA GLU A 90 19.63 16.29 15.40
C GLU A 90 19.60 15.94 16.88
N ILE A 91 20.62 16.35 17.62
CA ILE A 91 20.80 16.02 19.04
C ILE A 91 20.39 17.23 19.90
N VAL A 92 19.47 17.01 20.84
CA VAL A 92 18.94 18.04 21.73
C VAL A 92 18.79 17.49 23.14
N THR A 93 19.37 18.19 24.13
CA THR A 93 19.06 17.97 25.55
C THR A 93 17.79 18.71 25.96
N VAL A 94 16.84 17.97 26.53
CA VAL A 94 15.58 18.46 27.08
C VAL A 94 15.63 18.38 28.60
N GLN A 95 15.20 19.42 29.30
CA GLN A 95 15.03 19.40 30.76
C GLN A 95 13.60 19.03 31.11
N VAL A 96 13.42 17.97 31.90
CA VAL A 96 12.12 17.48 32.36
C VAL A 96 12.20 17.17 33.85
N ASP A 97 11.34 17.77 34.66
CA ASP A 97 11.31 17.57 36.12
C ASP A 97 12.68 17.72 36.82
N GLY A 98 13.49 18.67 36.33
CA GLY A 98 14.85 18.91 36.83
C GLY A 98 15.88 17.85 36.44
N LYS A 99 15.53 16.95 35.52
CA LYS A 99 16.41 15.92 34.95
C LYS A 99 16.68 16.22 33.49
N SER A 100 17.91 15.94 33.07
CA SER A 100 18.32 16.10 31.66
C SER A 100 18.08 14.82 30.88
N VAL A 101 17.37 14.90 29.76
CA VAL A 101 17.13 13.81 28.81
C VAL A 101 17.73 14.20 27.47
N VAL A 102 18.56 13.34 26.88
CA VAL A 102 19.13 13.57 25.55
C VAL A 102 18.23 12.91 24.52
N THR A 103 17.72 13.70 23.59
CA THR A 103 16.90 13.24 22.47
C THR A 103 17.70 13.41 21.18
N SER A 104 17.57 12.47 20.26
CA SER A 104 18.24 12.55 18.96
C SER A 104 17.36 12.01 17.86
N TYR A 105 17.15 12.80 16.80
CA TYR A 105 16.50 12.31 15.60
C TYR A 105 17.55 11.76 14.63
N ILE A 106 17.40 10.47 14.30
CA ILE A 106 18.20 9.77 13.31
C ILE A 106 17.42 9.82 11.97
N PRO A 107 17.90 10.57 10.97
CA PRO A 107 17.23 10.60 9.68
C PRO A 107 17.40 9.28 8.92
N ALA A 108 16.41 8.93 8.09
CA ALA A 108 16.58 7.88 7.10
C ALA A 108 17.67 8.26 6.08
N ILE A 109 18.53 7.32 5.74
CA ILE A 109 19.51 7.52 4.67
C ILE A 109 18.83 7.30 3.30
N PRO A 110 19.14 8.13 2.29
CA PRO A 110 18.64 7.95 0.92
C PRO A 110 18.91 6.53 0.41
N ARG A 111 17.97 5.96 -0.35
CA ARG A 111 18.05 4.57 -0.86
C ARG A 111 19.38 4.29 -1.59
N GLU A 112 19.86 5.24 -2.39
CA GLU A 112 21.12 5.20 -3.14
C GLU A 112 22.41 5.23 -2.29
N GLN A 113 22.31 5.47 -0.99
CA GLN A 113 23.44 5.46 -0.05
C GLN A 113 23.35 4.30 0.96
N ARG A 114 22.27 3.52 0.94
CA ARG A 114 22.12 2.34 1.80
C ARG A 114 23.08 1.22 1.39
N PRO A 115 23.49 0.33 2.31
CA PRO A 115 23.18 0.37 3.73
C PRO A 115 24.08 1.35 4.50
N CYS A 116 23.52 1.96 5.52
CA CYS A 116 24.25 2.60 6.61
C CYS A 116 24.88 1.53 7.50
N HIS A 117 26.20 1.58 7.68
CA HIS A 117 26.94 0.53 8.39
C HIS A 117 28.10 1.09 9.21
N LYS A 118 28.59 0.32 10.18
CA LYS A 118 29.80 0.68 10.95
C LYS A 118 31.06 0.51 10.10
N LYS A 119 31.81 1.60 9.88
CA LYS A 119 33.00 1.65 8.99
C LYS A 119 33.97 0.49 9.21
N ASN A 120 34.39 0.28 10.45
CA ASN A 120 35.40 -0.74 10.77
C ASN A 120 34.91 -2.19 10.63
N LEU A 121 33.59 -2.41 10.51
CA LEU A 121 33.02 -3.74 10.28
C LEU A 121 32.68 -3.98 8.80
N GLY A 122 32.67 -2.94 7.97
CA GLY A 122 32.18 -2.99 6.59
C GLY A 122 30.67 -3.26 6.49
N PRO A 123 30.11 -3.25 5.27
CA PRO A 123 28.67 -3.31 5.07
C PRO A 123 28.06 -4.66 5.49
N TYR A 124 28.74 -5.78 5.23
CA TYR A 124 28.21 -7.11 5.53
C TYR A 124 28.09 -7.41 7.02
N ALA A 125 29.08 -7.03 7.86
CA ALA A 125 29.01 -7.24 9.30
C ALA A 125 28.44 -6.05 10.08
N GLY A 126 28.55 -4.84 9.51
CA GLY A 126 28.25 -3.57 10.16
C GLY A 126 26.88 -2.97 9.87
N SER A 127 26.01 -3.62 9.08
CA SER A 127 24.66 -3.09 8.77
C SER A 127 23.58 -3.73 9.65
N ARG A 128 22.59 -2.94 10.06
CA ARG A 128 21.40 -3.39 10.80
C ARG A 128 20.11 -2.84 10.19
N ILE A 129 18.99 -3.51 10.42
CA ILE A 129 17.62 -3.07 10.10
C ILE A 129 16.71 -3.28 11.30
N ARG A 130 15.74 -2.38 11.49
CA ARG A 130 14.70 -2.56 12.52
C ARG A 130 13.71 -3.64 12.07
N VAL A 131 13.51 -4.64 12.90
CA VAL A 131 12.44 -5.64 12.75
C VAL A 131 11.69 -5.69 14.07
N ALA A 132 10.44 -5.22 14.07
CA ALA A 132 9.66 -4.99 15.28
C ALA A 132 10.42 -4.09 16.28
N ASP A 133 10.77 -4.61 17.46
CA ASP A 133 11.47 -3.94 18.56
C ASP A 133 13.00 -4.16 18.54
N GLY A 134 13.50 -4.99 17.62
CA GLY A 134 14.89 -5.42 17.59
C GLY A 134 15.71 -4.87 16.43
N ASP A 135 17.02 -4.77 16.66
CA ASP A 135 18.01 -4.49 15.64
C ASP A 135 18.53 -5.80 15.06
N ARG A 136 18.18 -6.10 13.80
CA ARG A 136 18.59 -7.33 13.12
C ARG A 136 19.74 -7.04 12.16
N LYS A 137 20.73 -7.92 12.11
CA LYS A 137 21.76 -7.92 11.05
C LYS A 137 21.10 -8.22 9.71
N PHE A 138 21.36 -7.38 8.71
CA PHE A 138 21.05 -7.72 7.33
C PHE A 138 21.75 -9.02 6.92
N THR A 139 21.06 -9.81 6.11
CA THR A 139 21.66 -10.94 5.39
C THR A 139 22.63 -10.44 4.33
N ASP A 140 23.57 -11.28 3.93
CA ASP A 140 24.56 -10.92 2.90
C ASP A 140 23.88 -10.61 1.55
N TYR A 141 22.75 -11.27 1.26
CA TYR A 141 21.93 -10.98 0.10
C TYR A 141 21.32 -9.57 0.17
N GLU A 142 20.67 -9.20 1.29
CA GLU A 142 20.09 -7.86 1.46
C GLU A 142 21.15 -6.76 1.34
N VAL A 143 22.34 -6.96 1.94
CA VAL A 143 23.46 -6.02 1.78
C VAL A 143 23.86 -5.89 0.32
N SER A 144 23.93 -7.01 -0.42
CA SER A 144 24.32 -7.01 -1.83
C SER A 144 23.29 -6.28 -2.70
N VAL A 145 21.99 -6.45 -2.42
CA VAL A 145 20.90 -5.71 -3.09
C VAL A 145 20.99 -4.20 -2.80
N LEU A 146 21.24 -3.81 -1.55
CA LEU A 146 21.37 -2.39 -1.20
C LEU A 146 22.59 -1.75 -1.86
N LEU A 147 23.72 -2.46 -1.91
CA LEU A 147 24.94 -1.99 -2.56
C LEU A 147 24.76 -1.89 -4.09
N SER A 148 24.12 -2.87 -4.74
CA SER A 148 23.87 -2.83 -6.19
C SER A 148 22.96 -1.66 -6.57
N ASN A 149 22.00 -1.31 -5.71
CA ASN A 149 21.10 -0.18 -5.89
C ASN A 149 21.76 1.21 -5.75
N ARG A 150 23.02 1.31 -5.29
CA ARG A 150 23.77 2.58 -5.26
C ARG A 150 24.16 3.08 -6.65
N SER A 151 24.20 2.17 -7.62
CA SER A 151 24.45 2.45 -9.03
C SER A 151 23.26 1.99 -9.85
N GLU A 152 23.14 2.48 -11.08
CA GLU A 152 22.13 1.95 -12.00
C GLU A 152 22.43 0.48 -12.32
N PRO A 153 21.53 -0.47 -11.98
CA PRO A 153 21.71 -1.88 -12.31
C PRO A 153 21.72 -2.07 -13.83
N ARG A 154 22.64 -2.91 -14.30
CA ARG A 154 22.79 -3.27 -15.72
C ARG A 154 22.87 -4.78 -15.94
N HIS A 155 22.30 -5.55 -15.01
CA HIS A 155 22.31 -7.02 -15.08
C HIS A 155 21.56 -7.55 -16.30
N ASP A 156 20.51 -6.87 -16.74
CA ASP A 156 19.73 -7.22 -17.93
C ASP A 156 20.52 -7.12 -19.24
N VAL A 157 21.57 -6.28 -19.29
CA VAL A 157 22.45 -6.15 -20.46
C VAL A 157 23.79 -6.89 -20.31
N SER A 158 23.96 -7.68 -19.24
CA SER A 158 25.18 -8.49 -19.07
C SER A 158 25.27 -9.56 -20.17
N PRO A 159 26.47 -9.82 -20.72
CA PRO A 159 26.67 -10.90 -21.68
C PRO A 159 26.40 -12.26 -21.02
N VAL A 160 25.68 -13.14 -21.72
CA VAL A 160 25.58 -14.56 -21.35
C VAL A 160 26.63 -15.31 -22.17
N ILE A 161 27.80 -15.51 -21.58
CA ILE A 161 29.02 -15.89 -22.30
C ILE A 161 28.99 -17.29 -22.92
N ASP A 162 28.17 -18.19 -22.35
CA ASP A 162 28.02 -19.57 -22.84
C ASP A 162 26.89 -19.71 -23.87
N ALA A 163 26.14 -18.64 -24.15
CA ALA A 163 25.07 -18.60 -25.12
C ALA A 163 25.52 -18.03 -26.48
N SER A 164 24.79 -18.40 -27.52
CA SER A 164 25.01 -17.90 -28.89
C SER A 164 23.72 -17.33 -29.48
N PRO A 165 23.81 -16.50 -30.55
CA PRO A 165 22.63 -16.03 -31.27
C PRO A 165 21.75 -17.17 -31.82
N ASP A 166 22.32 -18.37 -32.03
CA ASP A 166 21.60 -19.55 -32.52
C ASP A 166 20.68 -20.17 -31.46
N ASP A 167 20.85 -19.81 -30.18
CA ASP A 167 19.93 -20.22 -29.10
C ASP A 167 18.63 -19.38 -29.09
N LEU A 168 18.56 -18.34 -29.91
CA LEU A 168 17.41 -17.44 -30.02
C LEU A 168 16.44 -17.90 -31.09
N ASN A 169 15.15 -17.86 -30.77
CA ASN A 169 14.08 -18.20 -31.67
C ASN A 169 14.02 -17.24 -32.86
N ALA A 170 14.38 -17.74 -34.04
CA ALA A 170 14.49 -16.93 -35.25
C ALA A 170 13.15 -16.27 -35.67
N ASP A 171 12.01 -16.96 -35.46
CA ASP A 171 10.69 -16.46 -35.85
C ASP A 171 10.25 -15.29 -34.95
N LEU A 172 10.50 -15.38 -33.64
CA LEU A 172 10.23 -14.31 -32.69
C LEU A 172 11.14 -13.10 -32.95
N ILE A 173 12.42 -13.33 -33.22
CA ILE A 173 13.37 -12.26 -33.60
C ILE A 173 12.94 -11.56 -34.87
N ALA A 174 12.56 -12.32 -35.92
CA ALA A 174 12.09 -11.75 -37.17
C ALA A 174 10.80 -10.91 -36.97
N SER A 175 9.88 -11.38 -36.13
CA SER A 175 8.65 -10.66 -35.80
C SER A 175 8.92 -9.38 -35.01
N TYR A 176 9.82 -9.43 -34.03
CA TYR A 176 10.28 -8.27 -33.27
C TYR A 176 10.97 -7.22 -34.15
N LEU A 177 11.92 -7.63 -35.01
CA LEU A 177 12.61 -6.71 -35.91
C LEU A 177 11.67 -6.07 -36.93
N ARG A 178 10.67 -6.81 -37.43
CA ARG A 178 9.61 -6.27 -38.30
C ARG A 178 8.85 -5.16 -37.58
N ARG A 179 8.41 -5.42 -36.34
CA ARG A 179 7.73 -4.43 -35.49
C ARG A 179 8.59 -3.19 -35.26
N ILE A 180 9.85 -3.37 -34.88
CA ILE A 180 10.79 -2.27 -34.62
C ILE A 180 11.00 -1.41 -35.88
N ARG A 181 11.16 -2.04 -37.05
CA ARG A 181 11.31 -1.35 -38.34
C ARG A 181 10.04 -0.60 -38.76
N GLU A 182 8.87 -1.06 -38.34
CA GLU A 182 7.60 -0.37 -38.55
C GLU A 182 7.42 0.83 -37.60
N THR A 183 7.69 0.64 -36.29
CA THR A 183 7.37 1.64 -35.26
C THR A 183 8.47 2.65 -34.99
N LYS A 184 9.74 2.23 -35.04
CA LYS A 184 10.91 3.09 -34.72
C LYS A 184 11.64 3.61 -35.97
N GLY A 185 11.14 3.28 -37.16
CA GLY A 185 11.45 3.98 -38.41
C GLY A 185 12.81 3.69 -39.03
N ASP A 186 13.35 4.71 -39.71
CA ASP A 186 14.42 4.60 -40.72
C ASP A 186 15.76 4.06 -40.21
N ILE A 187 16.10 4.30 -38.95
CA ILE A 187 17.39 3.86 -38.39
C ILE A 187 17.51 2.34 -38.50
N PHE A 188 16.46 1.61 -38.09
CA PHE A 188 16.45 0.15 -38.08
C PHE A 188 16.22 -0.48 -39.47
N ARG A 189 15.76 0.31 -40.46
CA ARG A 189 15.65 -0.15 -41.86
C ARG A 189 16.98 -0.09 -42.61
N ARG A 190 17.96 0.68 -42.12
CA ARG A 190 19.25 0.92 -42.77
C ARG A 190 20.40 0.07 -42.23
N VAL A 191 20.16 -0.71 -41.18
CA VAL A 191 21.14 -1.60 -40.55
C VAL A 191 20.71 -3.05 -40.70
N ASP A 192 21.69 -3.94 -40.76
CA ASP A 192 21.47 -5.39 -40.70
C ASP A 192 20.89 -5.82 -39.34
N ASP A 193 20.43 -7.07 -39.29
CA ASP A 193 19.73 -7.62 -38.13
C ASP A 193 20.64 -7.72 -36.89
N GLU A 194 21.91 -8.15 -37.02
CA GLU A 194 22.85 -8.22 -35.90
C GLU A 194 23.07 -6.83 -35.29
N ARG A 195 23.30 -5.81 -36.14
CA ARG A 195 23.49 -4.44 -35.70
C ARG A 195 22.23 -3.87 -35.06
N ALA A 196 21.05 -4.16 -35.61
CA ALA A 196 19.78 -3.76 -35.01
C ALA A 196 19.60 -4.37 -33.61
N LEU A 197 19.81 -5.69 -33.47
CA LEU A 197 19.70 -6.41 -32.21
C LEU A 197 20.72 -5.93 -31.17
N THR A 198 21.94 -5.59 -31.58
CA THR A 198 22.94 -4.96 -30.71
C THR A 198 22.49 -3.58 -30.22
N MET A 199 21.95 -2.74 -31.11
CA MET A 199 21.43 -1.41 -30.76
C MET A 199 20.21 -1.48 -29.84
N LEU A 200 19.45 -2.58 -29.88
CA LEU A 200 18.30 -2.84 -29.03
C LEU A 200 18.67 -3.56 -27.73
N ASN A 201 19.96 -3.78 -27.46
CA ASN A 201 20.50 -4.53 -26.32
C ASN A 201 20.01 -5.99 -26.24
N VAL A 202 19.62 -6.60 -27.36
CA VAL A 202 19.34 -8.06 -27.43
C VAL A 202 20.64 -8.85 -27.54
N LEU A 203 21.60 -8.33 -28.31
CA LEU A 203 22.94 -8.88 -28.46
C LEU A 203 23.98 -7.91 -27.90
N THR A 204 25.13 -8.44 -27.51
CA THR A 204 26.31 -7.68 -27.10
C THR A 204 27.58 -8.37 -27.60
N ARG A 205 28.74 -7.74 -27.37
CA ARG A 205 30.05 -8.33 -27.67
C ARG A 205 30.81 -8.62 -26.39
N HIS A 206 31.35 -9.84 -26.29
CA HIS A 206 32.23 -10.28 -25.23
C HIS A 206 33.43 -10.99 -25.86
N ASP A 207 34.65 -10.54 -25.58
CA ASP A 207 35.90 -11.07 -26.14
C ASP A 207 35.89 -11.28 -27.67
N GLY A 208 35.26 -10.35 -28.39
CA GLY A 208 35.16 -10.37 -29.85
C GLY A 208 33.99 -11.20 -30.40
N ASN A 209 33.37 -12.06 -29.58
CA ASN A 209 32.22 -12.87 -29.95
C ASN A 209 30.91 -12.11 -29.74
N VAL A 210 29.93 -12.35 -30.60
CA VAL A 210 28.57 -11.85 -30.46
C VAL A 210 27.78 -12.85 -29.63
N VAL A 211 27.23 -12.40 -28.50
CA VAL A 211 26.46 -13.23 -27.57
C VAL A 211 25.17 -12.52 -27.18
N PRO A 212 24.12 -13.25 -26.79
CA PRO A 212 22.93 -12.66 -26.19
C PRO A 212 23.26 -11.88 -24.91
N THR A 213 22.57 -10.77 -24.69
CA THR A 213 22.43 -10.22 -23.34
C THR A 213 21.46 -11.08 -22.54
N LEU A 214 21.46 -10.93 -21.21
CA LEU A 214 20.46 -11.60 -20.37
C LEU A 214 19.03 -11.24 -20.79
N ALA A 215 18.75 -9.98 -21.14
CA ALA A 215 17.45 -9.55 -21.63
C ALA A 215 17.07 -10.19 -22.96
N GLY A 216 18.04 -10.29 -23.88
CA GLY A 216 17.84 -10.98 -25.16
C GLY A 216 17.53 -12.46 -24.97
N LEU A 217 18.30 -13.14 -24.11
CA LEU A 217 18.11 -14.53 -23.75
C LEU A 217 16.71 -14.76 -23.14
N LEU A 218 16.36 -14.01 -22.09
CA LEU A 218 15.08 -14.18 -21.38
C LEU A 218 13.85 -13.82 -22.23
N THR A 219 14.02 -13.09 -23.32
CA THR A 219 12.90 -12.72 -24.19
C THR A 219 12.75 -13.64 -25.40
N PHE A 220 13.87 -14.08 -25.98
CA PHE A 220 13.87 -14.72 -27.30
C PHE A 220 14.49 -16.12 -27.33
N ALA A 221 15.15 -16.60 -26.27
CA ALA A 221 15.73 -17.95 -26.30
C ALA A 221 14.65 -19.02 -26.44
N ASP A 222 14.95 -20.09 -27.17
CA ASP A 222 14.07 -21.27 -27.23
C ASP A 222 13.93 -21.93 -25.85
N TYR A 223 15.03 -21.98 -25.09
CA TYR A 223 15.05 -22.46 -23.72
C TYR A 223 16.15 -21.78 -22.89
N PRO A 224 15.87 -20.60 -22.28
CA PRO A 224 16.89 -19.83 -21.56
C PRO A 224 17.48 -20.58 -20.36
N GLN A 225 16.74 -21.54 -19.79
CA GLN A 225 17.17 -22.32 -18.62
C GLN A 225 18.34 -23.27 -18.91
N THR A 226 18.74 -23.51 -20.17
CA THR A 226 20.03 -24.16 -20.49
C THR A 226 21.20 -23.37 -19.90
N HIS A 227 21.12 -22.03 -19.95
CA HIS A 227 22.16 -21.12 -19.48
C HIS A 227 21.87 -20.58 -18.07
N GLU A 228 20.58 -20.44 -17.74
CA GLU A 228 20.13 -19.81 -16.50
C GLU A 228 19.04 -20.66 -15.79
N PRO A 229 19.41 -21.78 -15.14
CA PRO A 229 18.46 -22.84 -14.74
C PRO A 229 17.38 -22.45 -13.72
N GLN A 230 17.58 -21.37 -12.96
CA GLN A 230 16.64 -20.90 -11.91
C GLN A 230 16.01 -19.55 -12.26
N LEU A 231 16.17 -19.09 -13.51
CA LEU A 231 15.44 -17.95 -14.06
C LEU A 231 14.13 -18.40 -14.70
N ASP A 232 13.34 -19.12 -13.90
CA ASP A 232 12.02 -19.66 -14.22
C ASP A 232 10.98 -19.16 -13.20
N LEU A 233 9.74 -19.61 -13.39
CA LEU A 233 8.62 -19.32 -12.50
C LEU A 233 8.13 -20.61 -11.85
N THR A 234 7.91 -20.61 -10.53
CA THR A 234 7.23 -21.71 -9.85
C THR A 234 5.78 -21.37 -9.57
N PHE A 235 4.90 -22.34 -9.83
CA PHE A 235 3.49 -22.28 -9.47
C PHE A 235 3.20 -23.34 -8.41
N VAL A 236 2.63 -22.93 -7.29
CA VAL A 236 2.19 -23.82 -6.22
C VAL A 236 0.77 -23.49 -5.84
N SER A 237 -0.11 -24.49 -5.81
CA SER A 237 -1.49 -24.37 -5.33
C SER A 237 -1.64 -25.13 -4.01
N TYR A 238 -2.18 -24.46 -3.00
CA TYR A 238 -2.32 -24.95 -1.64
C TYR A 238 -3.77 -25.37 -1.33
N PRO A 239 -3.97 -26.47 -0.57
CA PRO A 239 -5.30 -26.90 -0.17
C PRO A 239 -5.92 -26.07 0.97
N ALA A 240 -5.10 -25.30 1.70
CA ALA A 240 -5.50 -24.51 2.87
C ALA A 240 -4.96 -23.07 2.77
N ASN A 241 -5.50 -22.15 3.58
CA ASN A 241 -5.12 -20.72 3.56
C ASN A 241 -3.72 -20.45 4.15
N ASP A 242 -3.20 -21.39 4.94
CA ASP A 242 -1.89 -21.29 5.57
C ASP A 242 -0.92 -22.33 4.99
N PRO A 243 0.34 -21.93 4.74
CA PRO A 243 1.34 -22.85 4.22
C PRO A 243 1.62 -24.00 5.20
N GLY A 244 1.80 -25.20 4.66
CA GLY A 244 2.17 -26.39 5.45
C GLY A 244 1.01 -27.10 6.14
N ILE A 245 -0.21 -26.54 6.12
CA ILE A 245 -1.41 -27.27 6.54
C ILE A 245 -1.81 -28.22 5.40
N PRO A 246 -1.77 -29.55 5.62
CA PRO A 246 -2.18 -30.50 4.59
C PRO A 246 -3.70 -30.45 4.38
N GLY A 247 -4.14 -30.80 3.18
CA GLY A 247 -5.55 -30.95 2.88
C GLY A 247 -6.17 -32.20 3.51
N PRO A 248 -7.48 -32.42 3.32
CA PRO A 248 -8.21 -33.52 3.95
C PRO A 248 -7.67 -34.92 3.62
N ALA A 249 -6.96 -35.08 2.50
CA ALA A 249 -6.33 -36.35 2.11
C ALA A 249 -4.83 -36.42 2.48
N GLY A 250 -4.30 -35.45 3.24
CA GLY A 250 -2.90 -35.38 3.62
C GLY A 250 -1.98 -34.74 2.57
N GLU A 251 -2.55 -34.21 1.48
CA GLU A 251 -1.83 -33.55 0.40
C GLU A 251 -1.23 -32.21 0.86
N ARG A 252 0.03 -31.95 0.51
CA ARG A 252 0.70 -30.67 0.84
C ARG A 252 0.40 -29.57 -0.17
N PHE A 253 0.21 -29.95 -1.43
CA PHE A 253 -0.06 -29.07 -2.56
C PHE A 253 -1.08 -29.78 -3.45
N THR A 254 -2.00 -29.02 -4.04
CA THR A 254 -2.94 -29.52 -5.06
C THR A 254 -2.29 -29.52 -6.45
N GLU A 255 -1.38 -28.59 -6.71
CA GLU A 255 -0.50 -28.58 -7.88
C GLU A 255 0.84 -27.91 -7.53
N ASN A 256 1.95 -28.39 -8.11
CA ASN A 256 3.29 -27.81 -7.96
C ASN A 256 4.05 -27.99 -9.28
N ARG A 257 4.46 -26.90 -9.92
CA ARG A 257 5.12 -26.90 -11.23
C ARG A 257 6.20 -25.83 -11.34
N SER A 258 7.35 -26.17 -11.93
CA SER A 258 8.21 -25.18 -12.62
C SER A 258 7.66 -24.88 -14.00
N ILE A 259 7.75 -23.63 -14.39
CA ILE A 259 7.35 -23.09 -15.68
C ILE A 259 8.58 -22.43 -16.29
N ASP A 260 9.17 -23.14 -17.24
CA ASP A 260 10.37 -22.72 -17.96
C ASP A 260 10.02 -21.99 -19.27
N GLY A 261 11.06 -21.50 -19.94
CA GLY A 261 10.98 -20.81 -21.22
C GLY A 261 11.32 -19.32 -21.10
N PRO A 262 11.24 -18.59 -22.23
CA PRO A 262 11.36 -17.14 -22.22
C PRO A 262 10.14 -16.51 -21.53
N ILE A 263 10.29 -15.27 -21.05
CA ILE A 263 9.27 -14.51 -20.32
C ILE A 263 7.90 -14.55 -20.98
N PRO A 264 7.75 -14.33 -22.30
CA PRO A 264 6.43 -14.37 -22.93
C PRO A 264 5.75 -15.74 -22.79
N LEU A 265 6.51 -16.84 -22.92
CA LEU A 265 6.00 -18.19 -22.73
C LEU A 265 5.62 -18.43 -21.27
N MET A 266 6.52 -18.10 -20.33
CA MET A 266 6.30 -18.26 -18.89
C MET A 266 5.01 -17.59 -18.42
N VAL A 267 4.74 -16.36 -18.87
CA VAL A 267 3.50 -15.64 -18.54
C VAL A 267 2.27 -16.44 -18.97
N THR A 268 2.25 -16.97 -20.19
CA THR A 268 1.04 -17.62 -20.70
C THR A 268 0.84 -19.03 -20.23
N GLU A 269 1.92 -19.79 -20.03
CA GLU A 269 1.85 -21.09 -19.39
C GLU A 269 1.37 -20.93 -17.94
N CYS A 270 1.86 -19.91 -17.22
CA CYS A 270 1.40 -19.60 -15.87
C CYS A 270 -0.09 -19.22 -15.86
N ILE A 271 -0.56 -18.34 -16.75
CA ILE A 271 -1.99 -18.02 -16.88
C ILE A 271 -2.82 -19.26 -17.17
N ARG A 272 -2.34 -20.18 -18.03
CA ARG A 272 -3.05 -21.43 -18.34
C ARG A 272 -3.15 -22.34 -17.11
N VAL A 273 -2.07 -22.46 -16.34
CA VAL A 273 -2.05 -23.23 -15.08
C VAL A 273 -2.97 -22.59 -14.04
N LEU A 274 -2.92 -21.25 -13.89
CA LEU A 274 -3.82 -20.51 -13.01
C LEU A 274 -5.29 -20.75 -13.40
N LYS A 275 -5.66 -20.60 -14.67
CA LYS A 275 -7.04 -20.87 -15.14
C LYS A 275 -7.51 -22.29 -14.87
N ARG A 276 -6.61 -23.28 -14.88
CA ARG A 276 -6.97 -24.66 -14.54
C ARG A 276 -7.29 -24.83 -13.05
N ASN A 277 -6.69 -24.03 -12.18
CA ASN A 277 -6.84 -24.11 -10.73
C ASN A 277 -7.86 -23.11 -10.16
N MET A 278 -8.15 -22.02 -10.86
CA MET A 278 -9.19 -21.06 -10.51
C MET A 278 -10.58 -21.68 -10.69
N LYS A 279 -11.49 -21.36 -9.76
CA LYS A 279 -12.91 -21.58 -9.98
C LYS A 279 -13.39 -20.71 -11.15
N ARG A 280 -14.38 -21.24 -11.85
CA ARG A 280 -15.07 -20.58 -12.96
C ARG A 280 -16.54 -20.42 -12.58
N ARG A 281 -17.04 -19.20 -12.58
CA ARG A 281 -18.47 -18.92 -12.47
C ARG A 281 -19.02 -18.60 -13.85
N SER A 282 -20.30 -18.87 -14.04
CA SER A 282 -20.95 -18.65 -15.32
C SER A 282 -22.14 -17.75 -15.14
N ILE A 283 -22.01 -16.52 -15.61
CA ILE A 283 -23.04 -15.49 -15.50
C ILE A 283 -23.84 -15.50 -16.79
N VAL A 284 -25.17 -15.61 -16.67
CA VAL A 284 -26.06 -15.50 -17.82
C VAL A 284 -26.54 -14.06 -17.92
N THR A 285 -26.03 -13.32 -18.90
CA THR A 285 -26.44 -11.95 -19.19
C THR A 285 -27.31 -11.94 -20.45
N GLY A 286 -28.63 -11.89 -20.28
CA GLY A 286 -29.59 -11.95 -21.38
C GLY A 286 -29.62 -13.35 -22.03
N ILE A 287 -29.26 -13.44 -23.32
CA ILE A 287 -29.15 -14.73 -24.05
C ILE A 287 -27.75 -15.31 -24.05
N TYR A 288 -26.76 -14.61 -23.47
CA TYR A 288 -25.35 -15.00 -23.51
C TYR A 288 -24.90 -15.52 -22.14
N ARG A 289 -24.08 -16.57 -22.17
CA ARG A 289 -23.39 -17.13 -21.00
C ARG A 289 -21.95 -16.64 -21.04
N VAL A 290 -21.55 -15.83 -20.07
CA VAL A 290 -20.18 -15.32 -19.92
C VAL A 290 -19.57 -16.03 -18.73
N ASP A 291 -18.42 -16.67 -18.94
CA ASP A 291 -17.71 -17.29 -17.84
C ASP A 291 -16.67 -16.33 -17.26
N GLU A 292 -16.76 -16.13 -15.95
CA GLU A 292 -15.85 -15.28 -15.18
C GLU A 292 -14.95 -16.14 -14.28
N TRP A 293 -13.65 -15.88 -14.37
CA TRP A 293 -12.63 -16.49 -13.53
C TRP A 293 -12.50 -15.75 -12.19
N GLU A 294 -11.92 -16.41 -11.19
CA GLU A 294 -11.63 -15.79 -9.88
C GLU A 294 -10.85 -14.47 -9.98
N TYR A 295 -9.92 -14.38 -10.92
CA TYR A 295 -9.16 -13.16 -11.23
C TYR A 295 -9.26 -12.84 -12.72
N PRO A 296 -9.45 -11.57 -13.11
CA PRO A 296 -9.40 -11.17 -14.51
C PRO A 296 -8.06 -11.53 -15.16
N GLU A 297 -8.10 -12.10 -16.36
CA GLU A 297 -6.89 -12.51 -17.08
C GLU A 297 -5.92 -11.35 -17.32
N GLU A 298 -6.45 -10.13 -17.50
CA GLU A 298 -5.60 -8.95 -17.65
C GLU A 298 -4.83 -8.57 -16.40
N VAL A 299 -5.41 -8.79 -15.22
CA VAL A 299 -4.75 -8.59 -13.93
C VAL A 299 -3.62 -9.60 -13.77
N LEU A 300 -3.90 -10.89 -14.06
CA LEU A 300 -2.91 -11.95 -13.97
C LEU A 300 -1.72 -11.69 -14.91
N ARG A 301 -2.00 -11.33 -16.16
CA ARG A 301 -0.97 -11.01 -17.15
C ARG A 301 -0.08 -9.86 -16.70
N GLU A 302 -0.70 -8.76 -16.27
CA GLU A 302 0.03 -7.57 -15.82
C GLU A 302 0.86 -7.87 -14.57
N ALA A 303 0.33 -8.64 -13.62
CA ALA A 303 1.04 -8.99 -12.39
C ALA A 303 2.26 -9.89 -12.67
N LEU A 304 2.10 -10.89 -13.54
CA LEU A 304 3.19 -11.80 -13.94
C LEU A 304 4.28 -11.09 -14.73
N VAL A 305 3.90 -10.23 -15.69
CA VAL A 305 4.86 -9.43 -16.46
C VAL A 305 5.63 -8.50 -15.52
N ASN A 306 4.96 -7.80 -14.60
CA ASN A 306 5.63 -6.94 -13.63
C ASN A 306 6.57 -7.74 -12.73
N ALA A 307 6.17 -8.92 -12.26
CA ALA A 307 7.00 -9.77 -11.41
C ALA A 307 8.29 -10.21 -12.12
N LEU A 308 8.20 -10.62 -13.38
CA LEU A 308 9.35 -11.04 -14.19
C LEU A 308 10.24 -9.87 -14.60
N VAL A 309 9.65 -8.74 -15.04
CA VAL A 309 10.41 -7.58 -15.51
C VAL A 309 11.10 -6.83 -14.37
N HIS A 310 10.50 -6.76 -13.19
CA HIS A 310 11.08 -6.06 -12.03
C HIS A 310 11.88 -6.99 -11.11
N ARG A 311 12.09 -8.26 -11.49
CA ARG A 311 12.93 -9.23 -10.78
C ARG A 311 14.36 -8.74 -10.60
N ASP A 312 14.98 -9.04 -9.46
CA ASP A 312 16.44 -8.90 -9.32
C ASP A 312 17.18 -9.98 -10.13
N TYR A 313 17.90 -9.55 -11.17
CA TYR A 313 18.76 -10.41 -12.00
C TYR A 313 20.23 -10.35 -11.59
N SER A 314 20.55 -9.75 -10.44
CA SER A 314 21.90 -9.77 -9.87
C SER A 314 22.37 -11.21 -9.62
N GLU A 315 23.69 -11.42 -9.65
CA GLU A 315 24.31 -12.75 -9.49
C GLU A 315 23.84 -13.47 -8.22
N HIS A 316 23.64 -12.73 -7.12
CA HIS A 316 23.19 -13.28 -5.84
C HIS A 316 21.72 -13.73 -5.85
N SER A 317 20.90 -13.21 -6.78
CA SER A 317 19.49 -13.56 -6.94
C SER A 317 19.22 -14.56 -8.06
N ARG A 318 20.21 -14.89 -8.91
CA ARG A 318 19.99 -15.80 -10.05
C ARG A 318 19.51 -17.18 -9.64
N GLY A 319 19.78 -17.61 -8.41
CA GLY A 319 19.30 -18.87 -7.85
C GLY A 319 17.89 -18.85 -7.23
N MET A 320 17.16 -17.74 -7.34
CA MET A 320 15.84 -17.55 -6.72
C MET A 320 14.76 -17.40 -7.77
N GLN A 321 13.68 -18.17 -7.67
CA GLN A 321 12.62 -18.18 -8.69
C GLN A 321 11.55 -17.12 -8.38
N VAL A 322 10.80 -16.68 -9.39
CA VAL A 322 9.54 -15.98 -9.14
C VAL A 322 8.53 -17.02 -8.69
N GLN A 323 7.85 -16.77 -7.57
CA GLN A 323 6.90 -17.70 -6.97
C GLN A 323 5.49 -17.19 -7.17
N VAL A 324 4.62 -18.05 -7.68
CA VAL A 324 3.18 -17.82 -7.84
C VAL A 324 2.46 -18.85 -6.98
N GLU A 325 1.93 -18.39 -5.86
CA GLU A 325 1.30 -19.22 -4.85
C GLU A 325 -0.21 -18.96 -4.83
N MET A 326 -0.99 -19.99 -5.13
CA MET A 326 -2.44 -19.92 -5.11
C MET A 326 -2.97 -20.57 -3.83
N TYR A 327 -3.61 -19.78 -2.98
CA TYR A 327 -4.33 -20.24 -1.80
C TYR A 327 -5.84 -20.24 -2.10
N PRO A 328 -6.65 -20.96 -1.31
CA PRO A 328 -8.10 -20.93 -1.48
C PRO A 328 -8.69 -19.51 -1.37
N ASP A 329 -8.01 -18.61 -0.66
CA ASP A 329 -8.50 -17.29 -0.33
C ASP A 329 -7.68 -16.11 -0.88
N ARG A 330 -6.58 -16.37 -1.58
CA ARG A 330 -5.74 -15.34 -2.21
C ARG A 330 -4.78 -15.93 -3.25
N LEU A 331 -4.34 -15.09 -4.19
CA LEU A 331 -3.20 -15.35 -5.05
C LEU A 331 -2.03 -14.49 -4.58
N VAL A 332 -0.85 -15.08 -4.43
CA VAL A 332 0.37 -14.40 -4.00
C VAL A 332 1.43 -14.53 -5.09
N ILE A 333 2.00 -13.41 -5.52
CA ILE A 333 3.12 -13.38 -6.45
C ILE A 333 4.31 -12.75 -5.74
N ARG A 334 5.37 -13.54 -5.55
CA ARG A 334 6.59 -13.12 -4.83
C ARG A 334 7.79 -13.10 -5.78
N ASN A 335 8.50 -11.99 -5.75
CA ASN A 335 9.65 -11.70 -6.57
C ASN A 335 10.91 -11.58 -5.69
N PRO A 336 12.07 -12.07 -6.16
CA PRO A 336 13.37 -11.74 -5.59
C PRO A 336 13.78 -10.27 -5.80
N GLY A 337 14.06 -9.58 -4.69
CA GLY A 337 14.47 -8.18 -4.61
C GLY A 337 13.29 -7.22 -4.36
N GLY A 338 13.50 -6.21 -3.52
CA GLY A 338 12.49 -5.18 -3.24
C GLY A 338 12.28 -4.15 -4.37
N LEU A 339 11.52 -3.10 -4.07
CA LEU A 339 11.33 -1.94 -4.95
C LEU A 339 12.65 -1.21 -5.24
N TYR A 340 12.80 -0.74 -6.48
CA TYR A 340 14.01 -0.08 -6.97
C TYR A 340 13.80 1.42 -7.24
N GLY A 341 14.81 2.23 -6.91
CA GLY A 341 14.80 3.68 -7.12
C GLY A 341 13.88 4.42 -6.12
N PRO A 342 13.33 5.58 -6.50
CA PRO A 342 12.52 6.44 -5.62
C PRO A 342 11.07 5.93 -5.43
N VAL A 343 10.76 4.70 -5.83
CA VAL A 343 9.41 4.14 -5.77
C VAL A 343 9.12 3.61 -4.38
N GLU A 344 7.98 3.99 -3.82
CA GLU A 344 7.44 3.47 -2.57
C GLU A 344 6.13 2.73 -2.80
N VAL A 345 5.77 1.82 -1.90
CA VAL A 345 4.50 1.07 -1.96
C VAL A 345 3.29 2.00 -2.10
N SER A 346 3.28 3.11 -1.36
CA SER A 346 2.22 4.14 -1.39
C SER A 346 2.06 4.83 -2.75
N SER A 347 3.12 4.83 -3.56
CA SER A 347 3.17 5.49 -4.87
C SER A 347 2.78 4.59 -6.05
N LEU A 348 2.61 3.28 -5.79
CA LEU A 348 2.30 2.28 -6.81
C LEU A 348 0.90 2.52 -7.42
N GLY A 349 0.87 2.80 -8.73
CA GLY A 349 -0.36 3.05 -9.47
C GLY A 349 -0.99 4.43 -9.27
N THR A 350 -0.30 5.36 -8.58
CA THR A 350 -0.80 6.73 -8.33
C THR A 350 0.16 7.82 -8.82
N SER A 351 1.47 7.56 -8.84
CA SER A 351 2.50 8.52 -9.24
C SER A 351 2.97 8.30 -10.69
N THR A 352 3.48 9.36 -11.33
CA THR A 352 4.14 9.30 -12.65
C THR A 352 5.61 8.87 -12.56
N ILE A 353 6.13 8.62 -11.35
CA ILE A 353 7.52 8.24 -11.12
C ILE A 353 7.65 6.75 -11.43
N SER A 354 8.13 6.43 -12.63
CA SER A 354 8.46 5.06 -13.03
C SER A 354 9.97 4.87 -12.94
N SER A 355 10.40 3.88 -12.17
CA SER A 355 11.79 3.41 -12.12
C SER A 355 11.80 1.91 -12.41
N SER A 356 12.52 1.51 -13.45
CA SER A 356 12.72 0.09 -13.78
C SER A 356 14.16 -0.32 -13.49
N ARG A 357 14.31 -1.46 -12.80
CA ARG A 357 15.59 -2.13 -12.54
C ARG A 357 16.18 -2.68 -13.85
N ASN A 358 15.33 -3.23 -14.71
CA ASN A 358 15.74 -3.91 -15.95
C ASN A 358 15.20 -3.13 -17.16
N LYS A 359 15.84 -1.99 -17.45
CA LYS A 359 15.38 -1.03 -18.46
C LYS A 359 15.42 -1.61 -19.88
N ALA A 360 16.46 -2.35 -20.23
CA ALA A 360 16.59 -2.95 -21.55
C ALA A 360 15.57 -4.08 -21.72
N LEU A 361 15.43 -4.94 -20.71
CA LEU A 361 14.43 -6.01 -20.74
C LEU A 361 13.00 -5.47 -20.91
N LEU A 362 12.62 -4.48 -20.09
CA LEU A 362 11.32 -3.82 -20.20
C LEU A 362 11.12 -3.23 -21.59
N LYS A 363 12.14 -2.55 -22.14
CA LYS A 363 12.05 -1.92 -23.45
C LYS A 363 11.95 -2.91 -24.61
N ILE A 364 12.58 -4.08 -24.48
CA ILE A 364 12.47 -5.15 -25.46
C ILE A 364 11.05 -5.72 -25.42
N LEU A 365 10.54 -6.08 -24.24
CA LEU A 365 9.22 -6.72 -24.07
C LEU A 365 8.04 -5.82 -24.50
N GLU A 366 8.18 -4.50 -24.44
CA GLU A 366 7.22 -3.54 -25.01
C GLU A 366 6.94 -3.74 -26.49
N ASP A 367 7.99 -4.11 -27.23
CA ASP A 367 7.97 -4.24 -28.68
C ASP A 367 7.98 -5.72 -29.12
N THR A 368 8.07 -6.67 -28.19
CA THR A 368 7.98 -8.12 -28.44
C THR A 368 6.53 -8.55 -28.63
N PRO A 369 6.12 -8.98 -29.84
CA PRO A 369 4.78 -9.47 -30.08
C PRO A 369 4.59 -10.84 -29.42
N TYR A 370 3.35 -11.13 -29.04
CA TYR A 370 2.98 -12.42 -28.45
C TYR A 370 1.56 -12.85 -28.83
N GLY A 371 1.43 -14.11 -29.26
CA GLY A 371 0.15 -14.69 -29.66
C GLY A 371 -0.49 -13.97 -30.86
N ASP A 372 -1.81 -13.73 -30.78
CA ASP A 372 -2.69 -13.16 -31.83
C ASP A 372 -2.42 -11.67 -32.17
N GLY A 373 -1.16 -11.23 -32.09
CA GLY A 373 -0.74 -9.85 -32.39
C GLY A 373 -0.79 -8.88 -31.21
N HIS A 374 -0.99 -9.39 -29.99
CA HIS A 374 -0.91 -8.59 -28.76
C HIS A 374 0.54 -8.41 -28.31
N MET A 375 0.81 -7.37 -27.52
CA MET A 375 2.15 -7.13 -26.96
C MET A 375 2.30 -7.79 -25.59
N VAL A 376 3.50 -8.25 -25.26
CA VAL A 376 3.78 -8.84 -23.94
C VAL A 376 3.59 -7.81 -22.82
N CYS A 377 4.03 -6.57 -23.06
CA CYS A 377 3.91 -5.47 -22.11
C CYS A 377 3.38 -4.21 -22.80
N GLU A 378 2.39 -3.55 -22.20
CA GLU A 378 1.95 -2.21 -22.60
C GLU A 378 2.58 -1.16 -21.69
N ASN A 379 3.90 -0.95 -21.80
CA ASN A 379 4.60 -0.06 -20.88
C ASN A 379 4.27 1.43 -21.13
N ARG A 380 3.42 1.99 -20.27
CA ARG A 380 3.23 3.45 -20.13
C ARG A 380 3.30 3.91 -18.67
N GLY A 381 3.92 3.11 -17.79
CA GLY A 381 3.89 3.36 -16.33
C GLY A 381 2.49 3.26 -15.71
N SER A 382 1.49 2.81 -16.47
CA SER A 382 0.10 2.67 -16.03
C SER A 382 -0.30 1.22 -15.71
N GLY A 383 0.64 0.28 -15.73
CA GLY A 383 0.37 -1.15 -15.57
C GLY A 383 -0.39 -1.48 -14.29
N ILE A 384 0.17 -1.10 -13.15
CA ILE A 384 -0.49 -1.22 -11.84
C ILE A 384 -1.81 -0.43 -11.80
N ALA A 385 -1.86 0.79 -12.34
CA ALA A 385 -3.10 1.57 -12.36
C ALA A 385 -4.23 0.86 -13.14
N ARG A 386 -3.91 0.25 -14.28
CA ARG A 386 -4.88 -0.53 -15.07
C ARG A 386 -5.29 -1.81 -14.35
N MET A 387 -4.35 -2.51 -13.71
CA MET A 387 -4.65 -3.66 -12.87
C MET A 387 -5.65 -3.28 -11.76
N ARG A 388 -5.46 -2.14 -11.12
CA ARG A 388 -6.36 -1.60 -10.08
C ARG A 388 -7.76 -1.27 -10.63
N ILE A 389 -7.82 -0.67 -11.83
CA ILE A 389 -9.08 -0.38 -12.53
C ILE A 389 -9.80 -1.68 -12.91
N ALA A 390 -9.09 -2.67 -13.44
CA ALA A 390 -9.63 -3.98 -13.81
C ALA A 390 -10.20 -4.72 -12.60
N LEU A 391 -9.48 -4.72 -11.48
CA LEU A 391 -9.97 -5.27 -10.21
C LEU A 391 -11.20 -4.53 -9.70
N ALA A 392 -11.20 -3.20 -9.75
CA ALA A 392 -12.37 -2.41 -9.34
C ALA A 392 -13.60 -2.66 -10.23
N ALA A 393 -13.41 -2.79 -11.55
CA ALA A 393 -14.47 -3.12 -12.49
C ALA A 393 -15.02 -4.54 -12.26
N ALA A 394 -14.18 -5.46 -11.79
CA ALA A 394 -14.56 -6.79 -11.35
C ALA A 394 -15.07 -6.84 -9.89
N TRP A 395 -15.24 -5.68 -9.23
CA TRP A 395 -15.66 -5.56 -7.83
C TRP A 395 -14.77 -6.32 -6.85
N MET A 396 -13.47 -6.37 -7.16
CA MET A 396 -12.46 -7.03 -6.35
C MET A 396 -11.67 -6.02 -5.52
N GLU A 397 -11.28 -6.46 -4.32
CA GLU A 397 -10.30 -5.76 -3.50
C GLU A 397 -8.98 -5.53 -4.24
N GLN A 398 -8.36 -4.41 -3.92
CA GLN A 398 -7.07 -4.00 -4.48
C GLN A 398 -5.96 -4.89 -3.94
N PRO A 399 -4.86 -5.11 -4.70
CA PRO A 399 -3.78 -5.94 -4.24
C PRO A 399 -3.06 -5.29 -3.05
N ASN A 400 -2.69 -6.10 -2.07
CA ASN A 400 -1.79 -5.71 -1.00
C ASN A 400 -0.34 -5.89 -1.47
N PHE A 401 0.47 -4.85 -1.35
CA PHE A 401 1.88 -4.88 -1.73
C PHE A 401 2.76 -4.86 -0.49
N ILE A 402 3.65 -5.84 -0.38
CA ILE A 402 4.61 -5.96 0.72
C ILE A 402 6.01 -5.82 0.10
N ASP A 403 6.75 -4.81 0.55
CA ASP A 403 8.12 -4.51 0.11
C ASP A 403 9.10 -4.77 1.25
N ASP A 404 10.10 -5.59 1.00
CA ASP A 404 11.28 -5.75 1.83
C ASP A 404 12.54 -5.67 0.96
N VAL A 405 13.74 -5.60 1.55
CA VAL A 405 14.97 -5.44 0.76
C VAL A 405 15.22 -6.64 -0.17
N ALA A 406 14.89 -7.85 0.28
CA ALA A 406 15.17 -9.10 -0.40
C ALA A 406 14.04 -9.59 -1.31
N SER A 407 12.84 -9.04 -1.20
CA SER A 407 11.65 -9.52 -1.90
C SER A 407 10.55 -8.47 -2.02
N PHE A 408 9.79 -8.60 -3.10
CA PHE A 408 8.56 -7.85 -3.32
C PHE A 408 7.40 -8.83 -3.49
N THR A 409 6.29 -8.61 -2.79
CA THR A 409 5.12 -9.50 -2.82
C THR A 409 3.87 -8.71 -3.19
N ALA A 410 3.11 -9.23 -4.15
CA ALA A 410 1.77 -8.78 -4.49
C ALA A 410 0.75 -9.85 -4.09
N GLU A 411 -0.16 -9.52 -3.18
CA GLU A 411 -1.22 -10.41 -2.72
C GLU A 411 -2.57 -9.92 -3.24
N PHE A 412 -3.30 -10.81 -3.91
CA PHE A 412 -4.62 -10.56 -4.48
C PHE A 412 -5.64 -11.37 -3.66
N PRO A 413 -6.47 -10.73 -2.82
CA PRO A 413 -7.51 -11.43 -2.08
C PRO A 413 -8.55 -12.05 -3.01
N ASN A 414 -8.99 -13.27 -2.69
CA ASN A 414 -10.06 -13.96 -3.39
C ASN A 414 -11.41 -13.70 -2.71
N HIS A 415 -12.41 -13.25 -3.49
CA HIS A 415 -13.76 -12.97 -2.99
C HIS A 415 -14.78 -14.06 -3.35
N THR A 416 -14.36 -15.16 -3.99
CA THR A 416 -15.27 -16.26 -4.39
C THR A 416 -15.89 -17.07 -3.24
N LEU A 417 -15.82 -16.59 -1.99
CA LEU A 417 -16.60 -17.13 -0.88
C LEU A 417 -18.05 -16.60 -0.86
N LEU A 418 -18.41 -15.65 -1.73
CA LEU A 418 -19.75 -15.07 -1.81
C LEU A 418 -20.52 -15.67 -2.99
N ASP A 419 -21.74 -16.15 -2.73
CA ASP A 419 -22.64 -16.69 -3.77
C ASP A 419 -23.13 -15.60 -4.75
N GLU A 420 -23.74 -16.03 -5.86
CA GLU A 420 -24.18 -15.13 -6.95
C GLU A 420 -25.18 -14.08 -6.45
N GLU A 421 -26.08 -14.48 -5.55
CA GLU A 421 -27.04 -13.57 -4.94
C GLU A 421 -26.35 -12.55 -4.03
N ALA A 422 -25.35 -12.95 -3.24
CA ALA A 422 -24.55 -12.08 -2.37
C ALA A 422 -23.81 -11.01 -3.15
N LEU A 423 -23.19 -11.37 -4.27
CA LEU A 423 -22.44 -10.42 -5.10
C LEU A 423 -23.33 -9.44 -5.84
N ALA A 424 -24.42 -9.90 -6.45
CA ALA A 424 -25.39 -9.01 -7.09
C ALA A 424 -25.91 -7.96 -6.09
N TRP A 425 -26.24 -8.40 -4.88
CA TRP A 425 -26.65 -7.51 -3.80
C TRP A 425 -25.53 -6.54 -3.36
N LEU A 426 -24.29 -7.01 -3.21
CA LEU A 426 -23.16 -6.14 -2.85
C LEU A 426 -22.88 -5.07 -3.92
N GLN A 427 -23.11 -5.38 -5.21
CA GLN A 427 -22.98 -4.43 -6.31
C GLN A 427 -24.08 -3.37 -6.34
N GLU A 428 -25.24 -3.65 -5.76
CA GLU A 428 -26.33 -2.67 -5.58
C GLU A 428 -26.05 -1.68 -4.44
N LEU A 429 -25.11 -1.99 -3.55
CA LEU A 429 -24.67 -1.10 -2.47
C LEU A 429 -23.69 -0.03 -3.02
N ASP A 430 -23.87 1.21 -2.57
CA ASP A 430 -23.32 2.44 -3.16
C ASP A 430 -21.80 2.43 -3.51
N GLY A 431 -21.44 3.18 -4.56
CA GLY A 431 -20.33 2.96 -5.51
C GLY A 431 -18.85 3.09 -5.07
N ASN A 432 -18.48 2.69 -3.85
CA ASN A 432 -17.09 2.54 -3.42
C ASN A 432 -16.73 1.06 -3.16
N PRO A 433 -15.52 0.60 -3.54
CA PRO A 433 -15.07 -0.78 -3.30
C PRO A 433 -15.13 -1.15 -1.81
N LEU A 434 -15.64 -2.34 -1.49
CA LEU A 434 -15.67 -2.90 -0.15
C LEU A 434 -14.43 -3.79 0.08
N THR A 435 -13.90 -3.82 1.30
CA THR A 435 -12.83 -4.78 1.68
C THR A 435 -13.40 -6.20 1.80
N ARG A 436 -12.56 -7.25 1.73
CA ARG A 436 -13.00 -8.64 1.98
C ARG A 436 -13.73 -8.79 3.31
N SER A 437 -13.21 -8.13 4.35
CA SER A 437 -13.77 -8.17 5.70
C SER A 437 -15.14 -7.51 5.75
N GLN A 438 -15.31 -6.36 5.10
CA GLN A 438 -16.60 -5.68 4.97
C GLN A 438 -17.60 -6.52 4.18
N MET A 439 -17.21 -7.09 3.04
CA MET A 439 -18.10 -7.94 2.24
C MET A 439 -18.52 -9.20 3.00
N THR A 440 -17.58 -9.86 3.67
CA THR A 440 -17.86 -11.04 4.51
C THR A 440 -18.88 -10.69 5.60
N ALA A 441 -18.66 -9.59 6.32
CA ALA A 441 -19.56 -9.13 7.36
C ALA A 441 -20.95 -8.76 6.82
N LEU A 442 -21.01 -8.05 5.70
CA LEU A 442 -22.25 -7.65 5.04
C LEU A 442 -23.08 -8.84 4.58
N VAL A 443 -22.44 -9.87 4.02
CA VAL A 443 -23.15 -11.09 3.60
C VAL A 443 -23.63 -11.89 4.81
N MET A 444 -22.86 -11.95 5.89
CA MET A 444 -23.34 -12.54 7.15
C MET A 444 -24.52 -11.74 7.73
N MET A 445 -24.46 -10.40 7.70
CA MET A 445 -25.54 -9.54 8.17
C MET A 445 -26.80 -9.64 7.30
N ARG A 446 -26.65 -9.79 5.97
CA ARG A 446 -27.75 -10.07 5.06
C ARG A 446 -28.45 -11.39 5.42
N ASN A 447 -27.68 -12.39 5.84
CA ASN A 447 -28.19 -13.67 6.33
C ASN A 447 -28.70 -13.60 7.79
N GLY A 448 -28.95 -12.40 8.32
CA GLY A 448 -29.57 -12.18 9.63
C GLY A 448 -28.60 -12.10 10.81
N ALA A 449 -27.28 -12.12 10.57
CA ALA A 449 -26.32 -11.96 11.66
C ALA A 449 -26.32 -10.52 12.20
N THR A 450 -26.22 -10.39 13.51
CA THR A 450 -25.86 -9.14 14.17
C THR A 450 -24.44 -9.27 14.69
N MET A 451 -23.57 -8.30 14.40
CA MET A 451 -22.15 -8.39 14.73
C MET A 451 -21.76 -7.41 15.82
N THR A 452 -20.83 -7.78 16.67
CA THR A 452 -20.07 -6.86 17.53
C THR A 452 -18.71 -6.65 16.89
N ASN A 453 -17.90 -5.71 17.38
CA ASN A 453 -16.49 -5.64 16.98
C ASN A 453 -15.78 -7.00 17.16
N SER A 454 -16.07 -7.72 18.25
CA SER A 454 -15.47 -9.03 18.53
C SER A 454 -15.90 -10.09 17.52
N SER A 455 -17.19 -10.21 17.22
CA SER A 455 -17.66 -11.20 16.25
C SER A 455 -17.34 -10.83 14.81
N TYR A 456 -17.22 -9.54 14.49
CA TYR A 456 -16.68 -9.05 13.22
C TYR A 456 -15.24 -9.53 13.03
N ARG A 457 -14.38 -9.32 14.03
CA ARG A 457 -13.00 -9.81 14.02
C ARG A 457 -12.91 -11.32 13.88
N ALA A 458 -13.72 -12.06 14.64
CA ALA A 458 -13.76 -13.52 14.56
C ALA A 458 -14.19 -14.04 13.18
N ALA A 459 -15.17 -13.38 12.54
CA ALA A 459 -15.68 -13.77 11.23
C ALA A 459 -14.77 -13.38 10.07
N THR A 460 -14.04 -12.27 10.20
CA THR A 460 -13.24 -11.69 9.11
C THR A 460 -11.74 -11.99 9.23
N GLY A 461 -11.29 -12.53 10.37
CA GLY A 461 -9.88 -12.80 10.64
C GLY A 461 -9.06 -11.59 11.11
N ILE A 462 -9.66 -10.39 11.19
CA ILE A 462 -8.98 -9.19 11.68
C ILE A 462 -8.65 -9.34 13.17
N GLN A 463 -7.37 -9.19 13.53
CA GLN A 463 -6.94 -9.26 14.92
C GLN A 463 -7.06 -7.92 15.64
N ASP A 464 -6.75 -6.81 14.95
CA ASP A 464 -6.76 -5.45 15.52
C ASP A 464 -8.19 -4.89 15.67
N SER A 465 -8.56 -4.57 16.91
CA SER A 465 -9.86 -3.99 17.26
C SER A 465 -10.08 -2.60 16.65
N ARG A 466 -9.01 -1.82 16.41
CA ARG A 466 -9.08 -0.49 15.80
C ARG A 466 -9.41 -0.57 14.31
N VAL A 467 -8.80 -1.51 13.59
CA VAL A 467 -9.10 -1.78 12.18
C VAL A 467 -10.57 -2.18 12.03
N ALA A 468 -11.03 -3.14 12.83
CA ALA A 468 -12.44 -3.55 12.84
C ALA A 468 -13.40 -2.41 13.19
N SER A 469 -13.03 -1.54 14.15
CA SER A 469 -13.85 -0.38 14.52
C SER A 469 -13.94 0.64 13.37
N ARG A 470 -12.83 0.86 12.66
CA ARG A 470 -12.78 1.77 11.52
C ARG A 470 -13.62 1.26 10.36
N GLU A 471 -13.49 -0.02 9.99
CA GLU A 471 -14.26 -0.61 8.90
C GLU A 471 -15.77 -0.62 9.20
N LEU A 472 -16.16 -0.98 10.42
CA LEU A 472 -17.57 -0.94 10.86
C LEU A 472 -18.10 0.50 10.85
N LYS A 473 -17.30 1.47 11.32
CA LYS A 473 -17.66 2.88 11.28
C LYS A 473 -17.85 3.36 9.84
N GLU A 474 -16.97 2.98 8.92
CA GLU A 474 -17.09 3.34 7.50
C GLU A 474 -18.41 2.82 6.89
N LEU A 475 -18.81 1.58 7.21
CA LEU A 475 -20.09 1.03 6.76
C LEU A 475 -21.31 1.75 7.37
N VAL A 476 -21.20 2.22 8.62
CA VAL A 476 -22.23 3.05 9.27
C VAL A 476 -22.30 4.44 8.65
N ASP A 477 -21.14 5.08 8.41
CA ASP A 477 -21.04 6.40 7.77
C ASP A 477 -21.56 6.36 6.31
N ARG A 478 -21.42 5.22 5.63
CA ARG A 478 -22.02 4.91 4.32
C ARG A 478 -23.49 4.52 4.38
N GLU A 479 -24.08 4.52 5.57
CA GLU A 479 -25.49 4.20 5.76
C GLU A 479 -25.91 2.77 5.31
N ILE A 480 -24.95 1.85 5.17
CA ILE A 480 -25.19 0.45 4.75
C ILE A 480 -25.64 -0.41 5.95
N ILE A 481 -25.06 -0.15 7.12
CA ILE A 481 -25.36 -0.84 8.37
C ILE A 481 -25.72 0.17 9.45
N VAL A 482 -26.47 -0.26 10.47
CA VAL A 482 -26.80 0.56 11.63
C VAL A 482 -26.06 0.07 12.87
N GLN A 483 -25.57 1.01 13.67
CA GLN A 483 -25.02 0.72 14.99
C GLN A 483 -26.14 0.80 16.03
N LEU A 484 -26.26 -0.23 16.85
CA LEU A 484 -27.15 -0.31 17.99
C LEU A 484 -26.32 -0.27 19.28
N GLY A 485 -26.68 0.63 20.21
CA GLY A 485 -26.01 0.78 21.50
C GLY A 485 -24.71 1.60 21.48
N THR A 486 -24.24 1.97 22.67
CA THR A 486 -23.03 2.79 22.88
C THR A 486 -21.88 1.98 23.51
N ARG A 487 -20.65 2.54 23.42
CA ARG A 487 -19.34 1.96 23.77
C ARG A 487 -19.34 0.77 24.73
N GLY A 488 -18.74 -0.34 24.28
CA GLY A 488 -18.52 -1.58 25.05
C GLY A 488 -19.52 -2.69 24.73
N GLY A 489 -20.72 -2.36 24.24
CA GLY A 489 -21.77 -3.30 23.84
C GLY A 489 -22.37 -3.04 22.46
N ALA A 490 -21.71 -2.22 21.62
CA ALA A 490 -22.22 -1.85 20.30
C ALA A 490 -22.36 -3.06 19.38
N THR A 491 -23.56 -3.24 18.82
CA THR A 491 -23.87 -4.23 17.80
C THR A 491 -24.19 -3.55 16.47
N TYR A 492 -23.98 -4.27 15.39
CA TYR A 492 -24.09 -3.78 14.02
C TYR A 492 -24.93 -4.77 13.23
N LYS A 493 -25.90 -4.28 12.48
CA LYS A 493 -26.74 -5.09 11.59
C LYS A 493 -27.00 -4.35 10.29
N LEU A 494 -27.43 -5.08 9.27
CA LEU A 494 -27.85 -4.46 8.02
C LEU A 494 -28.96 -3.44 8.29
N ARG A 495 -28.87 -2.27 7.65
CA ARG A 495 -29.95 -1.29 7.74
C ARG A 495 -31.19 -1.84 7.04
N THR A 496 -32.32 -1.80 7.73
CA THR A 496 -33.65 -2.07 7.14
C THR A 496 -34.50 -0.79 7.13
N ASP A 497 -35.56 -0.75 6.34
CA ASP A 497 -36.47 0.40 6.27
C ASP A 497 -37.14 0.72 7.62
N ASP A 498 -37.17 -0.24 8.54
CA ASP A 498 -37.71 -0.10 9.90
C ASP A 498 -36.69 0.50 10.91
N ASP A 499 -35.42 0.66 10.52
CA ASP A 499 -34.34 1.17 11.37
C ASP A 499 -34.20 2.71 11.28
N GLU A 500 -35.31 3.46 11.35
CA GLU A 500 -35.22 4.90 11.59
C GLU A 500 -34.63 5.15 13.00
N PRO A 501 -33.74 6.15 13.17
CA PRO A 501 -33.18 6.43 14.47
C PRO A 501 -34.27 6.87 15.45
N GLN A 502 -34.62 6.00 16.40
CA GLN A 502 -35.32 6.38 17.61
C GLN A 502 -34.37 7.29 18.41
N MET A 503 -34.63 8.59 18.33
CA MET A 503 -34.01 9.56 19.20
C MET A 503 -34.64 9.35 20.59
N ASP A 504 -33.91 8.66 21.48
CA ASP A 504 -34.36 8.38 22.84
C ASP A 504 -34.78 9.69 23.54
N GLU A 505 -36.05 9.74 23.93
CA GLU A 505 -36.73 10.91 24.52
C GLU A 505 -36.36 11.13 26.01
N LEU A 506 -35.28 10.51 26.50
CA LEU A 506 -34.95 10.43 27.94
C LEU A 506 -33.78 11.32 28.42
N ASP A 507 -33.07 12.02 27.54
CA ASP A 507 -31.96 12.91 27.93
C ASP A 507 -32.34 14.40 28.10
N LEU A 508 -33.64 14.75 27.97
CA LEU A 508 -34.11 16.15 28.01
C LEU A 508 -34.51 16.67 29.41
N ILE A 509 -34.41 15.88 30.48
CA ILE A 509 -34.77 16.35 31.84
C ILE A 509 -33.72 15.92 32.87
N SER A 510 -32.47 16.37 32.74
CA SER A 510 -31.54 16.54 33.88
C SER A 510 -30.16 17.09 33.46
N ARG A 511 -30.13 18.32 32.93
CA ARG A 511 -28.92 19.15 32.99
C ARG A 511 -29.30 20.59 33.28
N GLU A 512 -29.20 20.98 34.55
CA GLU A 512 -28.97 22.39 34.86
C GLU A 512 -27.61 22.82 34.27
N PRO A 513 -27.49 24.05 33.75
CA PRO A 513 -26.28 24.47 33.06
C PRO A 513 -25.18 24.78 34.08
N SER A 514 -24.07 24.04 34.02
CA SER A 514 -22.82 24.49 34.61
C SER A 514 -22.16 25.55 33.71
N SER A 515 -21.59 26.56 34.34
CA SER A 515 -21.18 27.87 33.82
C SER A 515 -19.94 27.87 32.89
N ALA A 516 -19.72 26.83 32.09
CA ALA A 516 -18.52 26.72 31.24
C ALA A 516 -18.79 26.84 29.72
N SER A 517 -20.04 26.88 29.26
CA SER A 517 -20.37 26.85 27.82
C SER A 517 -20.50 28.22 27.13
N SER A 518 -20.20 29.32 27.82
CA SER A 518 -20.40 30.68 27.28
C SER A 518 -19.26 31.16 26.37
N ILE A 519 -18.10 30.51 26.40
CA ILE A 519 -16.91 30.94 25.62
C ILE A 519 -16.83 30.19 24.28
N GLU A 520 -17.17 28.90 24.23
CA GLU A 520 -17.12 28.10 22.98
C GLU A 520 -18.19 28.51 21.96
N ASN A 521 -19.38 28.89 22.41
CA ASN A 521 -20.45 29.35 21.52
C ASN A 521 -20.19 30.75 20.91
N ALA A 522 -19.35 31.58 21.55
CA ALA A 522 -18.97 32.88 21.01
C ALA A 522 -17.93 32.77 19.87
N ILE A 523 -17.06 31.76 19.90
CA ILE A 523 -15.98 31.58 18.91
C ILE A 523 -16.50 31.04 17.56
N MET A 524 -17.63 30.33 17.54
CA MET A 524 -18.24 29.76 16.32
C MET A 524 -19.06 30.75 15.48
N ILE A 525 -19.47 31.89 16.04
CA ILE A 525 -20.29 32.88 15.32
C ILE A 525 -19.43 33.72 14.36
N ASP A 526 -18.15 33.92 14.66
CA ASP A 526 -17.25 34.87 13.96
C ASP A 526 -16.35 34.24 12.88
N ALA A 527 -16.49 32.93 12.62
CA ALA A 527 -15.75 32.26 11.55
C ALA A 527 -16.30 32.66 10.16
N PRO A 528 -15.43 32.96 9.17
CA PRO A 528 -15.88 33.34 7.83
C PRO A 528 -16.74 32.24 7.21
N ILE A 529 -17.83 32.64 6.57
CA ILE A 529 -18.71 31.77 5.80
C ILE A 529 -18.19 31.66 4.36
N SER A 530 -18.44 30.52 3.71
CA SER A 530 -18.00 30.31 2.32
C SER A 530 -18.84 31.10 1.32
N ASP A 531 -18.32 31.35 0.11
CA ASP A 531 -19.07 32.01 -0.97
C ASP A 531 -20.41 31.33 -1.28
N LEU A 532 -20.46 30.00 -1.13
CA LEU A 532 -21.68 29.22 -1.27
C LEU A 532 -22.72 29.56 -0.18
N GLN A 533 -22.26 29.69 1.07
CA GLN A 533 -23.11 30.04 2.21
C GLN A 533 -23.57 31.50 2.14
N GLN A 534 -22.70 32.40 1.68
CA GLN A 534 -23.05 33.80 1.46
C GLN A 534 -24.14 33.94 0.38
N ARG A 535 -24.00 33.25 -0.76
CA ARG A 535 -25.04 33.23 -1.82
C ARG A 535 -26.39 32.73 -1.31
N VAL A 536 -26.40 31.74 -0.42
CA VAL A 536 -27.64 31.24 0.20
C VAL A 536 -28.24 32.29 1.13
N LEU A 537 -27.46 32.96 1.98
CA LEU A 537 -27.97 34.04 2.85
C LEU A 537 -28.50 35.23 2.04
N ASP A 538 -27.79 35.65 1.00
CA ASP A 538 -28.19 36.77 0.14
C ASP A 538 -29.52 36.46 -0.59
N ALA A 539 -29.71 35.21 -1.01
CA ALA A 539 -30.94 34.76 -1.64
C ALA A 539 -32.13 34.64 -0.67
N MET A 540 -31.87 34.42 0.62
CA MET A 540 -32.91 34.39 1.66
C MET A 540 -33.39 35.80 2.04
N GLY A 541 -32.48 36.79 2.04
CA GLY A 541 -32.77 38.14 2.51
C GLY A 541 -33.34 38.15 3.93
N THR A 542 -34.38 38.94 4.18
CA THR A 542 -35.08 39.01 5.48
C THR A 542 -36.38 38.20 5.52
N ALA A 543 -36.68 37.43 4.47
CA ALA A 543 -37.95 36.72 4.33
C ALA A 543 -37.85 35.25 4.78
N ASP A 544 -38.99 34.68 5.17
CA ASP A 544 -39.12 33.25 5.40
C ASP A 544 -39.26 32.55 4.05
N VAL A 545 -38.19 31.92 3.59
CA VAL A 545 -38.13 31.32 2.26
C VAL A 545 -38.10 29.81 2.31
N ALA A 546 -38.80 29.15 1.39
CA ALA A 546 -38.70 27.72 1.21
C ALA A 546 -37.38 27.37 0.50
N ARG A 547 -36.88 26.15 0.71
CA ARG A 547 -35.67 25.65 0.02
C ARG A 547 -35.76 25.81 -1.50
N SER A 548 -36.91 25.51 -2.09
CA SER A 548 -37.14 25.63 -3.54
C SER A 548 -37.02 27.06 -4.06
N GLU A 549 -37.36 28.06 -3.23
CA GLU A 549 -37.22 29.48 -3.58
C GLU A 549 -35.74 29.89 -3.56
N ILE A 550 -34.95 29.36 -2.62
CA ILE A 550 -33.49 29.56 -2.57
C ILE A 550 -32.81 28.91 -3.78
N GLU A 551 -33.22 27.71 -4.17
CA GLU A 551 -32.70 27.02 -5.36
C GLU A 551 -32.94 27.81 -6.64
N GLN A 552 -34.16 28.33 -6.81
CA GLN A 552 -34.51 29.16 -7.97
C GLN A 552 -33.75 30.49 -7.97
N ALA A 553 -33.59 31.13 -6.81
CA ALA A 553 -32.87 32.41 -6.72
C ALA A 553 -31.36 32.28 -6.89
N THR A 554 -30.77 31.17 -6.45
CA THR A 554 -29.30 30.96 -6.50
C THR A 554 -28.82 30.19 -7.72
N GLY A 555 -29.67 29.39 -8.36
CA GLY A 555 -29.29 28.45 -9.43
C GLY A 555 -28.46 27.24 -8.94
N LEU A 556 -28.40 27.00 -7.62
CA LEU A 556 -27.61 25.92 -7.02
C LEU A 556 -28.39 24.59 -7.03
N ALA A 557 -27.64 23.48 -7.08
CA ALA A 557 -28.24 22.15 -6.98
C ALA A 557 -28.74 21.86 -5.55
N GLN A 558 -29.78 21.03 -5.44
CA GLN A 558 -30.47 20.76 -4.16
C GLN A 558 -29.53 20.33 -3.01
N HIS A 559 -28.56 19.46 -3.28
CA HIS A 559 -27.61 19.01 -2.26
C HIS A 559 -26.72 20.15 -1.74
N GLN A 560 -26.39 21.13 -2.58
CA GLN A 560 -25.56 22.28 -2.20
C GLN A 560 -26.33 23.23 -1.27
N VAL A 561 -27.62 23.47 -1.57
CA VAL A 561 -28.49 24.31 -0.73
C VAL A 561 -28.75 23.63 0.62
N ILE A 562 -28.96 22.32 0.65
CA ILE A 562 -29.15 21.55 1.89
C ILE A 562 -27.90 21.60 2.77
N SER A 563 -26.72 21.32 2.20
CA SER A 563 -25.45 21.37 2.92
C SER A 563 -25.16 22.76 3.49
N ALA A 564 -25.42 23.82 2.70
CA ALA A 564 -25.25 25.20 3.14
C ALA A 564 -26.21 25.59 4.27
N LEU A 565 -27.50 25.24 4.18
CA LEU A 565 -28.50 25.53 5.22
C LEU A 565 -28.22 24.76 6.52
N GLN A 566 -27.78 23.50 6.44
CA GLN A 566 -27.36 22.72 7.61
C GLN A 566 -26.16 23.36 8.31
N THR A 567 -25.16 23.78 7.53
CA THR A 567 -23.97 24.44 8.09
C THR A 567 -24.32 25.79 8.72
N LEU A 568 -25.12 26.62 8.03
CA LEU A 568 -25.57 27.92 8.54
C LEU A 568 -26.45 27.77 9.80
N ARG A 569 -27.27 26.71 9.88
CA ARG A 569 -28.08 26.39 11.06
C ARG A 569 -27.21 25.98 12.25
N GLY A 570 -26.19 25.14 12.00
CA GLY A 570 -25.21 24.77 13.01
C GLY A 570 -24.43 25.98 13.57
N ARG A 571 -24.28 27.03 12.76
CA ARG A 571 -23.66 28.31 13.14
C ARG A 571 -24.65 29.37 13.68
N GLY A 572 -25.93 29.01 13.85
CA GLY A 572 -26.95 29.94 14.36
C GLY A 572 -27.31 31.11 13.42
N ARG A 573 -26.90 31.07 12.15
CA ARG A 573 -27.14 32.13 11.15
C ARG A 573 -28.49 31.99 10.44
N VAL A 574 -29.09 30.80 10.46
CA VAL A 574 -30.44 30.54 9.95
C VAL A 574 -31.24 29.65 10.89
N VAL A 575 -32.56 29.82 10.91
CA VAL A 575 -33.49 28.99 11.69
C VAL A 575 -34.48 28.32 10.74
N MET A 576 -34.71 27.03 10.99
CA MET A 576 -35.75 26.26 10.30
C MET A 576 -37.10 26.48 10.99
N LEU A 577 -38.10 26.88 10.22
CA LEU A 577 -39.47 27.09 10.66
C LEU A 577 -40.35 25.94 10.15
N GLY A 578 -40.90 25.17 11.09
CA GLY A 578 -41.77 24.01 10.83
C GLY A 578 -41.14 22.68 11.21
N GLN A 579 -41.89 21.59 11.01
CA GLN A 579 -41.43 20.24 11.30
C GLN A 579 -40.34 19.82 10.31
N PRO A 580 -39.24 19.20 10.78
CA PRO A 580 -38.25 18.58 9.89
C PRO A 580 -38.96 17.61 8.94
N ARG A 581 -38.68 17.71 7.64
CA ARG A 581 -39.29 16.91 6.53
C ARG A 581 -40.67 17.35 6.02
N SER A 582 -41.24 18.46 6.49
CA SER A 582 -42.42 19.05 5.82
C SER A 582 -42.05 19.65 4.45
N ARG A 583 -42.89 19.43 3.43
CA ARG A 583 -42.76 20.11 2.12
C ARG A 583 -42.92 21.63 2.19
N HIS A 584 -43.38 22.13 3.34
CA HIS A 584 -43.59 23.55 3.63
C HIS A 584 -42.55 24.11 4.62
N VAL A 585 -41.43 23.42 4.87
CA VAL A 585 -40.35 23.95 5.69
C VAL A 585 -39.84 25.27 5.09
N ARG A 586 -39.85 26.32 5.91
CA ARG A 586 -39.28 27.63 5.56
C ARG A 586 -38.05 27.89 6.41
N TRP A 587 -37.17 28.73 5.91
CA TRP A 587 -35.92 29.11 6.55
C TRP A 587 -35.89 30.61 6.71
N ARG A 588 -35.44 31.07 7.88
CA ARG A 588 -35.29 32.48 8.21
C ARG A 588 -33.83 32.77 8.51
N ALA A 589 -33.25 33.80 7.90
CA ALA A 589 -31.93 34.30 8.28
C ALA A 589 -32.02 35.06 9.62
N VAL A 590 -31.04 34.83 10.49
CA VAL A 590 -30.93 35.52 11.78
C VAL A 590 -30.00 36.71 11.61
N SER A 591 -30.54 37.92 11.77
CA SER A 591 -29.74 39.15 11.77
C SER A 591 -28.88 39.19 13.03
N VAL A 592 -27.57 39.03 12.88
CA VAL A 592 -26.62 39.29 13.97
C VAL A 592 -26.31 40.78 13.94
N THR A 593 -26.93 41.57 14.82
CA THR A 593 -26.45 42.92 15.12
C THR A 593 -25.09 42.79 15.82
N PRO A 594 -24.03 43.48 15.36
CA PRO A 594 -22.79 43.55 16.11
C PRO A 594 -23.09 44.24 17.44
N ALA A 595 -22.72 43.62 18.56
CA ALA A 595 -22.79 44.27 19.86
C ALA A 595 -21.72 45.37 19.93
N GLU A 596 -22.12 46.59 20.32
CA GLU A 596 -21.23 47.71 20.69
C GLU A 596 -20.43 47.44 21.97
#